data_AF-A0A7J8I4W5-F1
#
_entry.id   AF-A0A7J8I4W5-F1
#
_cell.length_a   1.000
_cell.length_b   1.000
_cell.length_c   1.000
_cell.angle_alpha   90.00
_cell.angle_beta   90.00
_cell.angle_gamma   90.00
#
_symmetry.space_group_name_H-M   'P 1'
#
loop_
_entity.id
_entity.type
_entity.pdbx_description
1 polymer ?
#
loop_
_entity_poly.entity_id
_entity_poly.type
_entity_poly.pdbx_seq_one_letter_code
_entity_poly.pdbx_strand_id
1 'polypeptide(L)'
;MGSKAKKRMVLPTRPAPPTMEQILEDVRGAPAEDLVFTALAPEGRIAQDGQGRGRSETPAARCWGQGEEKHTPAPTVSPGPSWRAENPEQLYQQSRAYVTTNQRLKQAGDELRQRYEDLRQAGQELERDIIQVKQVALSGAATPFSG
;
A
#
# COMPACT_ATOMS: atom_id res chain seq x y z
N MET A 1 50.84 42.14 4.75
CA MET A 1 49.47 41.60 4.86
C MET A 1 49.48 40.14 4.40
N GLY A 2 49.20 39.18 5.28
CA GLY A 2 49.35 37.75 5.02
C GLY A 2 48.03 37.08 4.66
N SER A 3 47.89 36.60 3.42
CA SER A 3 46.72 35.85 2.97
C SER A 3 46.84 34.38 3.37
N LYS A 4 45.97 33.89 4.26
CA LYS A 4 45.94 32.48 4.66
C LYS A 4 45.24 31.66 3.56
N ALA A 5 45.98 30.75 2.94
CA ALA A 5 45.45 29.80 1.98
C ALA A 5 44.51 28.79 2.67
N LYS A 6 43.25 28.73 2.26
CA LYS A 6 42.26 27.73 2.72
C LYS A 6 42.63 26.37 2.13
N LYS A 7 43.16 25.47 2.97
CA LYS A 7 43.44 24.08 2.62
C LYS A 7 42.11 23.38 2.35
N ARG A 8 41.82 23.08 1.07
CA ARG A 8 40.63 22.33 0.68
C ARG A 8 40.76 20.93 1.28
N MET A 9 39.85 20.54 2.17
CA MET A 9 39.71 19.15 2.57
C MET A 9 39.30 18.36 1.32
N VAL A 10 40.23 17.59 0.77
CA VAL A 10 39.97 16.65 -0.30
C VAL A 10 39.46 15.38 0.36
N LEU A 11 38.21 15.03 0.10
CA LEU A 11 37.63 13.78 0.57
C LEU A 11 38.38 12.61 -0.09
N PRO A 12 38.63 11.51 0.64
CA PRO A 12 39.15 10.29 0.05
C PRO A 12 38.28 9.89 -1.14
N THR A 13 38.93 9.55 -2.26
CA THR A 13 38.20 9.06 -3.43
C THR A 13 37.49 7.75 -3.09
N ARG A 14 36.23 7.65 -3.51
CA ARG A 14 35.44 6.43 -3.37
C ARG A 14 36.16 5.27 -4.08
N PRO A 15 36.20 4.06 -3.50
CA PRO A 15 36.71 2.89 -4.19
C PRO A 15 35.93 2.62 -5.47
N ALA A 16 36.57 1.94 -6.42
CA ALA A 16 35.89 1.46 -7.62
C ALA A 16 34.72 0.54 -7.22
N PRO A 17 33.58 0.59 -7.92
CA PRO A 17 32.51 -0.39 -7.73
C PRO A 17 33.04 -1.82 -7.89
N PRO A 18 32.48 -2.80 -7.15
CA PRO A 18 32.89 -4.19 -7.27
C PRO A 18 32.67 -4.71 -8.68
N THR A 19 33.51 -5.65 -9.10
CA THR A 19 33.37 -6.30 -10.41
C THR A 19 32.26 -7.34 -10.37
N MET A 20 31.73 -7.70 -11.55
CA MET A 20 30.72 -8.75 -11.68
C MET A 20 31.18 -10.07 -11.05
N GLU A 21 32.46 -10.39 -11.17
CA GLU A 21 33.06 -11.61 -10.61
C GLU A 21 32.96 -11.65 -9.08
N GLN A 22 33.26 -10.54 -8.42
CA GLN A 22 33.19 -10.41 -6.95
C GLN A 22 31.74 -10.56 -6.46
N ILE A 23 30.79 -9.94 -7.18
CA ILE A 23 29.36 -10.06 -6.85
C ILE A 23 28.91 -11.52 -6.97
N LEU A 24 29.34 -12.24 -8.01
CA LEU A 24 28.96 -13.63 -8.22
C LEU A 24 29.62 -14.58 -7.21
N GLU A 25 30.82 -14.24 -6.72
CA GLU A 25 31.48 -14.96 -5.64
C GLU A 25 30.73 -14.78 -4.32
N ASP A 26 30.37 -13.55 -3.97
CA ASP A 26 29.58 -13.23 -2.78
C ASP A 26 28.21 -13.92 -2.79
N VAL A 27 27.51 -13.91 -3.94
CA VAL A 27 26.23 -14.60 -4.12
C VAL A 27 26.37 -16.12 -3.96
N ARG A 28 27.49 -16.70 -4.40
CA ARG A 28 27.74 -18.14 -4.27
C ARG A 28 28.16 -18.55 -2.87
N GLY A 29 28.83 -17.66 -2.14
CA GLY A 29 29.24 -17.86 -0.76
C GLY A 29 28.14 -17.61 0.27
N ALA A 30 27.01 -17.02 -0.13
CA ALA A 30 25.89 -16.74 0.75
C ALA A 30 25.25 -18.04 1.31
N PRO A 31 24.91 -18.08 2.61
CA PRO A 31 24.25 -19.24 3.21
C PRO A 31 22.84 -19.41 2.65
N ALA A 32 22.32 -20.64 2.69
CA ALA A 32 20.99 -20.95 2.17
C ALA A 32 19.87 -20.23 2.94
N GLU A 33 20.13 -19.83 4.19
CA GLU A 33 19.21 -19.12 5.09
C GLU A 33 19.29 -17.60 4.93
N ASP A 34 20.10 -17.08 3.99
CA ASP A 34 20.15 -15.65 3.72
C ASP A 34 18.76 -15.18 3.22
N LEU A 35 18.25 -14.15 3.89
CA LEU A 35 16.93 -13.58 3.67
C LEU A 35 16.76 -13.07 2.23
N VAL A 36 17.85 -12.63 1.58
CA VAL A 36 17.84 -12.21 0.17
C VAL A 36 17.39 -13.35 -0.74
N PHE A 37 17.73 -14.60 -0.41
CA PHE A 37 17.38 -15.78 -1.20
C PHE A 37 16.16 -16.52 -0.65
N THR A 38 15.93 -16.50 0.67
CA THR A 38 14.78 -17.14 1.32
C THR A 38 13.47 -16.39 1.04
N ALA A 39 13.49 -15.04 1.03
CA ALA A 39 12.29 -14.25 0.72
C ALA A 39 11.83 -14.35 -0.74
N LEU A 40 12.68 -14.88 -1.62
CA LEU A 40 12.40 -15.08 -3.04
C LEU A 40 12.02 -16.52 -3.38
N ALA A 41 12.09 -17.46 -2.42
CA ALA A 41 11.56 -18.80 -2.62
C ALA A 41 10.03 -18.73 -2.70
N PRO A 42 9.39 -19.27 -3.77
CA PRO A 42 7.94 -19.32 -3.84
C PRO A 42 7.43 -20.27 -2.76
N GLU A 43 6.87 -19.68 -1.71
CA GLU A 43 6.16 -20.39 -0.64
C GLU A 43 5.15 -21.36 -1.25
N GLY A 44 5.43 -22.64 -1.08
CA GLY A 44 4.76 -23.71 -1.81
C GLY A 44 4.66 -25.00 -1.03
N ARG A 45 4.44 -24.94 0.29
CA ARG A 45 3.85 -26.07 1.07
C ARG A 45 3.00 -25.55 2.23
N ILE A 46 1.70 -25.39 1.94
CA ILE A 46 0.66 -25.40 2.96
C ILE A 46 0.51 -26.84 3.46
N ALA A 47 0.68 -27.06 4.76
CA ALA A 47 -0.03 -28.10 5.50
C ALA A 47 -0.58 -27.46 6.77
N GLN A 48 -1.85 -27.00 6.65
CA GLN A 48 -3.00 -27.20 7.55
C GLN A 48 -2.72 -26.92 9.04
N ASP A 49 -3.43 -26.00 9.70
CA ASP A 49 -4.83 -26.19 10.10
C ASP A 49 -5.60 -24.86 10.26
N GLY A 50 -6.89 -24.86 9.94
CA GLY A 50 -7.86 -24.02 10.65
C GLY A 50 -8.20 -22.62 10.11
N GLN A 51 -9.04 -22.61 9.07
CA GLN A 51 -10.26 -21.77 9.01
C GLN A 51 -10.12 -20.22 8.96
N GLY A 52 -10.32 -19.63 7.77
CA GLY A 52 -10.70 -18.21 7.69
C GLY A 52 -10.69 -17.63 6.29
N ARG A 53 -11.88 -17.44 5.72
CA ARG A 53 -12.15 -17.04 4.33
C ARG A 53 -11.50 -15.70 3.92
N GLY A 54 -11.06 -15.67 2.66
CA GLY A 54 -11.32 -14.53 1.76
C GLY A 54 -10.21 -13.49 1.66
N ARG A 55 -9.20 -13.76 0.84
CA ARG A 55 -8.36 -12.70 0.27
C ARG A 55 -7.98 -13.04 -1.16
N SER A 56 -8.85 -12.65 -2.10
CA SER A 56 -8.48 -12.57 -3.51
C SER A 56 -7.36 -11.53 -3.62
N GLU A 57 -6.19 -12.02 -4.01
CA GLU A 57 -4.96 -11.28 -4.20
C GLU A 57 -5.15 -10.16 -5.23
N THR A 58 -4.73 -8.94 -4.90
CA THR A 58 -4.63 -7.83 -5.84
C THR A 58 -3.19 -7.76 -6.37
N PRO A 59 -2.95 -7.81 -7.69
CA PRO A 59 -1.60 -7.67 -8.26
C PRO A 59 -1.16 -6.19 -8.43
N ALA A 60 -1.88 -5.23 -7.85
CA ALA A 60 -1.81 -3.81 -8.23
C ALA A 60 -0.57 -3.04 -7.72
N ALA A 61 0.38 -3.67 -7.03
CA ALA A 61 1.48 -2.95 -6.37
C ALA A 61 2.82 -2.94 -7.14
N ARG A 62 2.90 -3.47 -8.36
CA ARG A 62 4.21 -3.72 -9.01
C ARG A 62 4.55 -2.89 -10.25
N CYS A 63 3.78 -1.84 -10.59
CA CYS A 63 3.93 -1.20 -11.90
C CYS A 63 3.94 0.33 -11.89
N TRP A 64 4.73 1.03 -11.08
CA TRP A 64 5.09 2.43 -11.41
C TRP A 64 6.48 2.83 -10.90
N GLY A 65 7.39 3.15 -11.83
CA GLY A 65 8.61 3.89 -11.54
C GLY A 65 9.71 3.74 -12.60
N GLN A 66 9.75 4.63 -13.59
CA GLN A 66 10.86 5.58 -13.86
C GLN A 66 10.88 6.06 -15.32
N GLY A 67 10.81 7.39 -15.49
CA GLY A 67 10.94 8.07 -16.77
C GLY A 67 12.39 8.47 -17.09
N GLU A 68 12.69 8.42 -18.40
CA GLU A 68 13.43 9.42 -19.23
C GLU A 68 14.83 9.88 -18.81
N GLU A 69 15.86 10.12 -19.64
CA GLU A 69 16.33 9.92 -21.04
C GLU A 69 17.83 10.42 -20.99
N LYS A 70 18.85 10.04 -21.78
CA LYS A 70 19.12 10.42 -23.18
C LYS A 70 20.50 9.89 -23.65
N HIS A 71 20.54 9.62 -24.97
CA HIS A 71 21.65 9.65 -25.95
C HIS A 71 22.47 8.39 -26.27
N THR A 72 22.25 7.91 -27.51
CA THR A 72 22.84 6.81 -28.30
C THR A 72 24.08 7.24 -29.14
N PRO A 73 24.88 6.31 -29.71
CA PRO A 73 24.57 5.77 -31.06
C PRO A 73 24.80 4.23 -31.25
N ALA A 74 23.75 3.56 -31.75
CA ALA A 74 23.61 2.45 -32.74
C ALA A 74 24.64 1.29 -32.91
N PRO A 75 24.25 0.13 -33.52
CA PRO A 75 22.94 -0.50 -33.67
C PRO A 75 23.00 -1.99 -33.22
N THR A 76 22.44 -2.31 -32.06
CA THR A 76 22.01 -3.69 -31.80
C THR A 76 20.54 -3.59 -31.47
N VAL A 77 19.72 -4.18 -32.33
CA VAL A 77 18.28 -4.38 -32.14
C VAL A 77 18.12 -5.28 -30.91
N SER A 78 18.22 -4.68 -29.73
CA SER A 78 17.80 -5.30 -28.48
C SER A 78 16.30 -5.03 -28.39
N PRO A 79 15.44 -6.06 -28.33
CA PRO A 79 14.02 -5.84 -28.24
C PRO A 79 13.75 -5.04 -26.96
N GLY A 80 13.04 -3.92 -27.12
CA GLY A 80 12.75 -2.97 -26.05
C GLY A 80 12.03 -3.57 -24.84
N PRO A 81 11.81 -2.75 -23.79
CA PRO A 81 11.52 -3.19 -22.45
C PRO A 81 10.36 -4.21 -22.37
N SER A 82 10.50 -5.13 -21.42
CA SER A 82 9.71 -6.34 -21.16
C SER A 82 8.18 -6.20 -21.10
N TRP A 83 7.59 -5.01 -21.29
CA TRP A 83 6.15 -4.84 -21.50
C TRP A 83 5.68 -5.38 -22.85
N ARG A 84 6.59 -5.61 -23.81
CA ARG A 84 6.26 -6.20 -25.12
C ARG A 84 5.80 -7.67 -25.04
N ALA A 85 6.00 -8.34 -23.90
CA ALA A 85 5.54 -9.72 -23.70
C ALA A 85 4.11 -9.82 -23.14
N GLU A 86 3.54 -8.72 -22.65
CA GLU A 86 2.17 -8.69 -22.17
C GLU A 86 1.23 -8.50 -23.38
N ASN A 87 0.24 -9.39 -23.50
CA ASN A 87 -0.73 -9.29 -24.59
C ASN A 87 -1.57 -8.00 -24.39
N PRO A 88 -1.58 -7.05 -25.34
CA PRO A 88 -2.26 -5.76 -25.18
C PRO A 88 -3.76 -5.91 -24.96
N GLU A 89 -4.37 -6.97 -25.50
CA GLU A 89 -5.77 -7.30 -25.25
C GLU A 89 -5.99 -7.68 -23.78
N GLN A 90 -5.09 -8.49 -23.21
CA GLN A 90 -5.17 -8.89 -21.81
C GLN A 90 -5.03 -7.70 -20.85
N LEU A 91 -4.12 -6.77 -21.15
CA LEU A 91 -3.96 -5.54 -20.37
C LEU A 91 -5.20 -4.65 -20.44
N TYR A 92 -5.81 -4.55 -21.63
CA TYR A 92 -7.07 -3.81 -21.78
C TYR A 92 -8.19 -4.46 -20.95
N GLN A 93 -8.35 -5.78 -21.02
CA GLN A 93 -9.35 -6.50 -20.23
C GLN A 93 -9.09 -6.36 -18.72
N GLN A 94 -7.84 -6.42 -18.29
CA GLN A 94 -7.45 -6.22 -16.89
C GLN A 94 -7.79 -4.80 -16.42
N SER A 95 -7.47 -3.78 -17.23
CA SER A 95 -7.82 -2.38 -16.94
C SER A 95 -9.33 -2.21 -16.80
N ARG A 96 -10.12 -2.81 -17.69
CA ARG A 96 -11.58 -2.79 -17.63
C ARG A 96 -12.12 -3.42 -16.35
N ALA A 97 -11.64 -4.61 -16.01
CA ALA A 97 -12.04 -5.31 -14.77
C ALA A 97 -11.67 -4.49 -13.52
N TYR A 98 -10.49 -3.85 -13.51
CA TYR A 98 -10.06 -2.97 -12.45
C TYR A 98 -10.98 -1.75 -12.32
N VAL A 99 -11.33 -1.08 -13.41
CA VAL A 99 -12.22 0.09 -13.35
C VAL A 99 -13.60 -0.31 -12.83
N THR A 100 -14.15 -1.43 -13.29
CA THR A 100 -15.45 -1.93 -12.80
C THR A 100 -15.42 -2.23 -11.31
N THR A 101 -14.39 -2.93 -10.83
CA THR A 101 -14.29 -3.27 -9.40
C THR A 101 -14.11 -2.02 -8.53
N ASN A 102 -13.28 -1.06 -8.95
CA ASN A 102 -13.14 0.19 -8.23
C ASN A 102 -14.41 1.04 -8.21
N GLN A 103 -15.18 1.04 -9.30
CA GLN A 103 -16.46 1.74 -9.31
C GLN A 103 -17.43 1.15 -8.30
N ARG A 104 -17.47 -0.18 -8.18
CA ARG A 104 -18.28 -0.88 -7.15
C ARG A 104 -17.79 -0.56 -5.74
N LEU A 105 -16.47 -0.52 -5.52
CA LEU A 105 -15.89 -0.15 -4.23
C LEU A 105 -16.25 1.28 -3.82
N LYS A 106 -16.21 2.22 -4.78
CA LYS A 106 -16.62 3.60 -4.52
C LYS A 106 -18.09 3.68 -4.12
N GLN A 107 -18.98 3.02 -4.86
CA GLN A 107 -20.41 2.96 -4.54
C GLN A 107 -20.65 2.38 -3.12
N ALA A 108 -20.02 1.25 -2.80
CA ALA A 108 -20.13 0.66 -1.47
C ALA A 108 -19.58 1.57 -0.37
N GLY A 109 -18.51 2.32 -0.64
CA GLY A 109 -17.97 3.32 0.28
C GLY A 109 -18.93 4.49 0.53
N ASP A 110 -19.58 4.98 -0.52
CA ASP A 110 -20.59 6.04 -0.43
C ASP A 110 -21.82 5.56 0.36
N GLU A 111 -22.30 4.34 0.09
CA GLU A 111 -23.39 3.71 0.86
C GLU A 111 -23.05 3.55 2.33
N LEU A 112 -21.83 3.11 2.65
CA LEU A 112 -21.39 2.96 4.03
C LEU A 112 -21.35 4.30 4.75
N ARG A 113 -20.87 5.35 4.07
CA ARG A 113 -20.85 6.71 4.62
C ARG A 113 -22.26 7.21 4.90
N GLN A 114 -23.21 6.96 3.99
CA GLN A 114 -24.60 7.32 4.21
C GLN A 114 -25.16 6.63 5.46
N ARG A 115 -24.99 5.30 5.58
CA ARG A 115 -25.48 4.54 6.75
C ARG A 115 -24.85 5.00 8.06
N TYR A 116 -23.58 5.40 8.02
CA TYR A 116 -22.91 5.96 9.20
C TYR A 116 -23.57 7.27 9.65
N GLU A 117 -23.89 8.17 8.72
CA GLU A 117 -24.57 9.42 9.06
C GLU A 117 -25.99 9.17 9.59
N ASP A 118 -26.75 8.25 8.97
CA ASP A 118 -28.08 7.87 9.45
C ASP A 118 -28.01 7.32 10.90
N LEU A 119 -27.04 6.43 11.15
CA LEU A 119 -26.84 5.86 12.49
C LEU A 119 -26.42 6.94 13.50
N ARG A 120 -25.60 7.90 13.07
CA ARG A 120 -25.17 9.03 13.89
C ARG A 120 -26.35 9.93 14.26
N GLN A 121 -27.26 10.19 13.32
CA GLN A 121 -28.47 10.96 13.57
C GLN A 121 -29.42 10.23 14.53
N ALA A 122 -29.68 8.94 14.28
CA ALA A 122 -30.51 8.11 15.17
C ALA A 122 -29.93 8.05 16.59
N GLY A 123 -28.60 7.98 16.73
CA GLY A 123 -27.93 8.04 18.03
C GLY A 123 -28.15 9.37 18.76
N GLN A 124 -28.11 10.50 18.05
CA GLN A 124 -28.39 11.82 18.63
C GLN A 124 -29.86 11.98 19.05
N GLU A 125 -30.79 11.45 18.25
CA GLU A 125 -32.21 11.43 18.60
C GLU A 125 -32.46 10.63 19.87
N LEU A 126 -31.91 9.41 19.93
CA LEU A 126 -31.99 8.57 21.12
C LEU A 126 -31.43 9.27 22.36
N GLU A 127 -30.31 9.98 22.23
CA GLU A 127 -29.72 10.73 23.36
C GLU A 127 -30.66 11.85 23.85
N ARG A 128 -31.32 12.57 22.93
CA ARG A 128 -32.33 13.57 23.28
C ARG A 128 -33.51 12.94 24.00
N ASP A 129 -34.01 11.80 23.52
CA ASP A 129 -35.12 11.08 24.13
C ASP A 129 -34.77 10.62 25.55
N ILE A 130 -33.56 10.10 25.75
CA ILE A 130 -33.06 9.71 27.07
C ILE A 130 -33.03 10.93 28.01
N ILE A 131 -32.58 12.10 27.53
CA ILE A 131 -32.56 13.33 28.32
C ILE A 131 -33.99 13.75 28.69
N GLN A 132 -34.94 13.70 27.75
CA GLN A 132 -36.34 14.04 28.01
C GLN A 132 -36.97 13.09 29.03
N VAL A 133 -36.79 11.78 28.88
CA VAL A 133 -37.31 10.77 29.82
C VAL A 133 -36.73 11.01 31.22
N LYS A 134 -35.42 11.31 31.33
CA LYS A 134 -34.80 11.65 32.61
C LYS A 134 -35.43 12.89 33.24
N GLN A 135 -35.69 13.94 32.47
CA GLN A 135 -36.34 15.16 32.98
C GLN A 135 -37.76 14.88 33.46
N VAL A 136 -38.57 14.16 32.66
CA VAL A 136 -39.94 13.79 33.04
C VAL A 136 -39.96 12.94 34.31
N ALA A 137 -39.03 11.98 34.44
CA ALA A 137 -38.92 11.16 35.65
C ALA A 137 -38.55 11.98 36.88
N LEU A 138 -37.65 12.97 36.73
CA LEU A 138 -37.23 13.85 37.82
C LEU A 138 -38.31 14.87 38.20
N SER A 139 -39.07 15.39 37.23
CA SER A 139 -40.18 16.35 37.47
C SER A 139 -41.47 15.67 37.92
N GLY A 140 -41.73 14.43 37.49
CA GLY A 140 -42.89 13.63 37.92
C GLY A 140 -42.79 13.13 39.36
N ALA A 141 -41.60 13.13 39.97
CA ALA A 141 -41.39 12.81 41.38
C ALA A 141 -41.70 13.99 42.34
N ALA A 142 -41.99 15.19 41.82
CA ALA A 142 -42.11 16.43 42.59
C ALA A 142 -43.55 16.90 42.82
N THR A 143 -44.58 16.10 42.52
CA THR A 143 -45.95 16.42 42.95
C THR A 143 -46.18 15.92 44.38
N PRO A 144 -46.24 16.79 45.42
CA PRO A 144 -46.73 16.36 46.71
C PRO A 144 -48.20 15.96 46.54
N PHE A 145 -48.49 14.70 46.83
CA PHE A 145 -49.84 14.21 47.06
C PHE A 145 -50.45 15.03 48.21
N SER A 146 -51.28 16.01 47.86
CA SER A 146 -52.09 16.76 48.82
C SER A 146 -53.46 16.09 48.90
N GLY A 147 -53.61 15.20 49.88
CA GLY A 147 -54.85 14.52 50.26
C GLY A 147 -54.86 14.25 51.74
#